data_AF-A0AAD5MTX8-F1
#
_entry.id   AF-A0AAD5MTX8-F1
#
_cell.length_a   1.000
_cell.length_b   1.000
_cell.length_c   1.000
_cell.angle_alpha   90.00
_cell.angle_beta   90.00
_cell.angle_gamma   90.00
#
_symmetry.space_group_name_H-M   'P 1'
#
loop_
_entity.id
_entity.type
_entity.pdbx_description
1 polymer ?
#
loop_
_entity_poly.entity_id
_entity_poly.type
_entity_poly.pdbx_seq_one_letter_code
_entity_poly.pdbx_strand_id
1 'polypeptide(L)'
;MPRYCLFGDTVNTASRMESNGKPGMIHLSAEANSLLQEVGGYRTELRGEVIIKGKGVMETYWLKCRSNDGPQPSNSIIKSRAVVTNTNDVQVKEDRNSGEIFEI
;
A
#
# COMPACT_ATOMS: atom_id res chain seq x y z
N MET A 1 1.05 3.47 31.38
CA MET A 1 1.92 2.61 30.55
C MET A 1 2.04 3.25 29.18
N PRO A 2 3.25 3.54 28.68
CA PRO A 2 3.43 4.21 27.38
C PRO A 2 2.96 3.31 26.22
N ARG A 3 2.25 3.90 25.24
CA ARG A 3 1.83 3.24 23.99
C ARG A 3 2.48 3.97 22.81
N TYR A 4 3.04 3.21 21.87
CA TYR A 4 3.57 3.76 20.63
C TYR A 4 2.44 3.94 19.62
N CYS A 5 2.39 5.13 19.01
CA CYS A 5 1.41 5.46 17.98
C CYS A 5 2.15 5.90 16.71
N LEU A 6 1.68 5.45 15.56
CA LEU A 6 2.16 5.89 14.24
C LEU A 6 1.23 6.99 13.72
N PHE A 7 1.80 8.00 13.08
CA PHE A 7 1.05 9.15 12.56
C PHE A 7 1.52 9.48 11.15
N GLY A 8 0.61 10.03 10.33
CA GLY A 8 0.91 10.53 8.99
C GLY A 8 -0.13 10.13 7.94
N ASP A 9 0.05 10.64 6.73
CA ASP A 9 -0.89 10.45 5.63
C ASP A 9 -1.01 9.00 5.19
N THR A 10 0.08 8.24 5.27
CA THR A 10 0.08 6.82 4.90
C THR A 10 -0.82 6.00 5.82
N VAL A 11 -0.75 6.22 7.13
CA VAL A 11 -1.61 5.49 8.09
C VAL A 11 -3.07 5.92 7.97
N ASN A 12 -3.32 7.21 7.72
CA ASN A 12 -4.66 7.72 7.44
C ASN A 12 -5.23 7.10 6.17
N THR A 13 -4.45 7.06 5.08
CA THR A 13 -4.86 6.46 3.81
C THR A 13 -5.14 4.97 3.97
N ALA A 14 -4.27 4.24 4.68
CA ALA A 14 -4.47 2.83 4.99
C ALA A 14 -5.76 2.57 5.78
N SER A 15 -6.04 3.37 6.81
CA SER A 15 -7.29 3.30 7.58
C SER A 15 -8.52 3.54 6.69
N ARG A 16 -8.45 4.48 5.74
CA ARG A 16 -9.54 4.71 4.78
C ARG A 16 -9.71 3.56 3.79
N MET A 17 -8.61 2.97 3.34
CA MET A 17 -8.64 1.81 2.46
C MET A 17 -9.25 0.59 3.14
N GLU A 18 -8.93 0.36 4.41
CA GLU A 18 -9.54 -0.69 5.23
C GLU A 18 -11.03 -0.46 5.42
N SER A 19 -11.43 0.76 5.79
CA SER A 19 -12.83 1.13 5.99
C SER A 19 -13.70 0.96 4.73
N ASN A 20 -13.11 1.15 3.54
CA ASN A 20 -13.77 0.93 2.25
C ASN A 20 -13.52 -0.48 1.67
N GLY A 21 -12.86 -1.34 2.43
CA GLY A 21 -12.54 -2.72 2.06
C GLY A 21 -13.77 -3.63 2.03
N LYS A 22 -13.58 -4.84 1.50
CA LYS A 22 -14.59 -5.89 1.54
C LYS A 22 -14.12 -6.96 2.53
N PRO A 23 -14.99 -7.50 3.40
CA PRO A 23 -14.61 -8.56 4.33
C PRO A 23 -13.98 -9.76 3.61
N GLY A 24 -12.87 -10.26 4.15
CA GLY A 24 -12.15 -11.40 3.58
C GLY A 24 -11.34 -11.11 2.31
N MET A 25 -11.19 -9.84 1.93
CA MET A 25 -10.35 -9.42 0.81
C MET A 25 -9.29 -8.41 1.26
N ILE A 26 -8.10 -8.48 0.66
CA ILE A 26 -7.01 -7.54 0.94
C ILE A 26 -7.03 -6.43 -0.10
N HIS A 27 -7.24 -5.21 0.37
CA HIS A 27 -7.33 -4.01 -0.46
C HIS A 27 -5.94 -3.40 -0.68
N LEU A 28 -5.60 -3.12 -1.94
CA LEU A 28 -4.30 -2.61 -2.35
C LEU A 28 -4.44 -1.28 -3.09
N SER A 29 -3.50 -0.37 -2.84
CA SER A 29 -3.34 0.84 -3.64
C SER A 29 -2.63 0.51 -4.96
N ALA A 30 -2.72 1.40 -5.94
CA ALA A 30 -1.99 1.25 -7.19
C ALA A 30 -0.47 1.10 -6.97
N GLU A 31 0.12 1.91 -6.08
CA GLU A 31 1.54 1.83 -5.73
C GLU A 31 1.92 0.46 -5.16
N ALA A 32 1.12 -0.08 -4.23
CA ALA A 32 1.36 -1.40 -3.65
C ALA A 32 1.23 -2.51 -4.69
N ASN A 33 0.28 -2.38 -5.62
CA ASN A 33 0.11 -3.32 -6.72
C ASN A 33 1.31 -3.32 -7.68
N SER A 34 1.87 -2.15 -8.01
CA SER A 34 3.08 -2.05 -8.84
C SER A 34 4.29 -2.73 -8.20
N LEU A 35 4.49 -2.53 -6.89
CA LEU A 35 5.55 -3.19 -6.13
C LEU A 35 5.35 -4.71 -6.08
N LEU A 36 4.10 -5.17 -5.91
CA LEU A 36 3.79 -6.61 -5.92
C LEU A 36 4.01 -7.24 -7.31
N GLN A 37 3.78 -6.50 -8.38
CA GLN A 37 4.08 -6.95 -9.74
C GLN A 37 5.60 -7.04 -9.99
N GLU A 38 6.38 -6.11 -9.45
CA GLU A 38 7.86 -6.15 -9.51
C GLU A 38 8.43 -7.36 -8.75
N VAL A 39 7.94 -7.61 -7.53
CA VAL A 39 8.32 -8.80 -6.74
C VAL A 39 7.88 -10.09 -7.44
N GLY A 40 6.74 -10.05 -8.13
CA GLY A 40 6.16 -11.19 -8.80
C GLY A 40 5.52 -12.21 -7.85
N GLY A 41 4.90 -13.25 -8.41
CA GLY A 41 4.32 -14.34 -7.62
C GLY A 41 3.00 -14.02 -6.93
N TYR A 42 2.34 -12.90 -7.24
CA TYR A 42 1.01 -12.56 -6.73
C TYR A 42 0.05 -12.23 -7.87
N ARG A 43 -1.22 -12.63 -7.72
CA ARG A 43 -2.31 -12.27 -8.63
C ARG A 43 -3.19 -11.23 -7.97
N THR A 44 -3.34 -10.10 -8.64
CA THR A 44 -4.19 -8.99 -8.24
C THR A 44 -5.31 -8.78 -9.26
N GLU A 45 -6.43 -8.22 -8.82
CA GLU A 45 -7.60 -7.93 -9.63
C GLU A 45 -7.93 -6.44 -9.50
N LEU A 46 -8.22 -5.77 -10.61
CA LEU A 46 -8.62 -4.36 -10.58
C LEU A 46 -10.01 -4.24 -9.93
N ARG A 47 -10.12 -3.45 -8.88
CA ARG A 47 -11.41 -3.07 -8.28
C ARG A 47 -12.06 -1.93 -9.06
N GLY A 48 -11.23 -1.01 -9.55
CA GLY A 48 -11.64 0.25 -10.17
C GLY A 48 -11.34 1.46 -9.29
N GLU A 49 -11.99 2.56 -9.60
CA GLU A 49 -11.83 3.85 -8.95
C GLU A 49 -12.64 3.94 -7.64
N VAL A 50 -11.98 4.32 -6.55
CA VAL A 50 -12.59 4.54 -5.23
C VAL A 50 -12.27 5.95 -4.75
N ILE A 51 -13.29 6.65 -4.25
CA ILE A 51 -13.12 8.00 -3.71
C ILE A 51 -12.61 7.89 -2.27
N ILE A 52 -11.37 8.33 -2.06
CA ILE A 52 -10.75 8.42 -0.74
C ILE A 52 -10.73 9.89 -0.31
N LYS A 53 -11.33 10.18 0.84
CA LYS A 53 -11.35 11.53 1.41
C LYS A 53 -9.92 12.05 1.58
N GLY A 54 -9.63 13.23 1.03
CA GLY A 54 -8.32 13.88 1.10
C GLY A 54 -7.32 13.47 0.01
N LYS A 55 -7.56 12.36 -0.71
CA LYS A 55 -6.73 11.95 -1.86
C LYS A 55 -7.46 12.02 -3.20
N GLY A 56 -8.80 12.07 -3.18
CA GLY A 56 -9.62 12.13 -4.39
C GLY A 56 -9.93 10.74 -4.92
N VAL A 57 -10.02 10.61 -6.25
CA VAL A 57 -10.27 9.34 -6.91
C VAL A 57 -8.96 8.56 -7.00
N MET A 58 -8.94 7.35 -6.45
CA MET A 58 -7.79 6.46 -6.48
C MET A 58 -8.17 5.13 -7.12
N GLU A 59 -7.31 4.63 -8.01
CA GLU A 59 -7.40 3.27 -8.50
C GLU A 59 -6.93 2.27 -7.44
N THR A 60 -7.70 1.20 -7.28
CA THR A 60 -7.47 0.21 -6.25
C THR A 60 -7.59 -1.21 -6.79
N TYR A 61 -6.97 -2.14 -6.06
CA TYR A 61 -6.84 -3.53 -6.46
C TYR A 61 -7.18 -4.47 -5.30
N TRP A 62 -7.61 -5.68 -5.64
CA TRP A 62 -7.78 -6.79 -4.72
C TRP A 62 -6.66 -7.79 -4.88
N LEU A 63 -6.04 -8.20 -3.79
CA LEU A 63 -5.15 -9.36 -3.81
C LEU A 63 -5.97 -10.64 -3.82
N LYS A 64 -5.73 -11.54 -4.79
CA LYS A 64 -6.46 -12.81 -4.92
C LYS A 64 -5.67 -13.97 -4.31
N CYS A 65 -4.46 -14.23 -4.83
CA CYS A 65 -3.64 -15.34 -4.37
C CYS A 65 -2.17 -15.15 -4.72
N ARG A 66 -1.32 -15.97 -4.09
CA ARG A 66 0.05 -16.18 -4.55
C ARG A 66 0.02 -17.08 -5.78
N SER A 67 0.61 -16.63 -6.89
CA SER A 67 0.78 -17.43 -8.10
C SER A 67 1.95 -18.39 -7.90
N ASN A 68 1.71 -19.69 -8.09
CA ASN A 68 2.78 -20.70 -8.07
C ASN A 68 3.64 -20.67 -9.35
N ASP A 69 3.13 -20.03 -10.41
CA ASP A 69 3.76 -19.94 -11.73
C ASP A 69 4.59 -18.65 -11.92
N GLY A 70 4.61 -17.76 -10.92
CA GLY A 70 5.38 -16.52 -10.96
C GLY A 70 6.84 -16.75 -10.55
N PRO A 71 7.76 -15.83 -10.87
CA PRO A 71 9.10 -15.84 -10.30
C PRO A 71 8.96 -15.94 -8.79
N GLN A 72 9.48 -17.01 -8.20
CA GLN A 72 9.53 -17.13 -6.75
C GLN A 72 10.37 -15.95 -6.26
N PRO A 73 9.93 -15.17 -5.26
CA PRO A 73 10.79 -14.17 -4.67
C PRO A 73 12.02 -14.91 -4.14
N SER A 74 13.14 -14.77 -4.84
CA SER A 74 14.38 -15.41 -4.46
C SER A 74 14.75 -14.87 -3.09
N ASN A 75 14.79 -15.75 -2.08
CA ASN A 75 15.14 -15.44 -0.70
C ASN A 75 16.62 -15.02 -0.53
N SER A 76 17.22 -14.34 -1.51
CA SER A 76 18.62 -13.88 -1.52
C SER A 76 18.84 -12.59 -0.72
N ILE A 77 17.79 -11.84 -0.34
CA ILE A 77 17.97 -10.51 0.28
C ILE A 77 18.00 -10.55 1.83
N ILE A 78 17.57 -11.64 2.49
CA ILE A 78 17.63 -11.69 3.98
C ILE A 78 19.07 -11.79 4.53
N LYS A 79 20.10 -12.06 3.73
CA LYS A 79 21.48 -12.23 4.25
C LYS A 79 22.43 -11.05 4.13
N SER A 80 22.12 -9.98 3.42
CA SER A 80 23.07 -8.87 3.36
C SER A 80 22.43 -7.58 2.90
N ARG A 81 22.41 -6.65 3.87
CA ARG A 81 22.43 -5.20 3.67
C ARG A 81 21.05 -4.60 3.39
N ALA A 82 20.60 -3.79 4.34
CA ALA A 82 19.67 -2.71 4.11
C ALA A 82 20.14 -1.92 2.87
N VAL A 83 19.50 -2.16 1.73
CA VAL A 83 19.65 -1.29 0.56
C VAL A 83 18.61 -0.20 0.77
N VAL A 84 19.09 0.90 1.36
CA VAL A 84 18.49 2.21 1.19
C VAL A 84 18.50 2.49 -0.31
N THR A 85 17.39 2.21 -0.99
CA THR A 85 17.14 2.82 -2.29
C THR A 85 16.65 4.23 -2.01
N ASN A 86 17.54 5.19 -2.25
CA ASN A 86 17.16 6.59 -2.38
C ASN A 86 16.16 6.69 -3.52
N THR A 87 14.88 6.83 -3.21
CA THR A 87 13.85 7.27 -4.16
C THR A 87 13.81 8.79 -4.19
N ASN A 88 14.86 9.40 -4.75
CA ASN A 88 14.73 10.67 -5.48
C ASN A 88 14.34 10.19 -6.91
N ASP A 89 13.12 10.27 -7.42
CA ASP A 89 12.15 11.35 -7.45
C ASP A 89 10.75 10.75 -7.60
N VAL A 90 10.04 10.53 -6.48
CA VAL A 90 8.57 10.59 -6.52
C VAL A 90 8.22 11.94 -5.96
N GLN A 91 7.88 12.89 -6.83
CA GLN A 91 7.24 14.13 -6.41
C GLN A 91 5.89 13.77 -5.80
N VAL A 92 5.90 13.44 -4.51
CA VAL A 92 4.72 13.40 -3.67
C VAL A 92 4.19 14.83 -3.72
N LYS A 93 3.13 15.05 -4.49
CA LYS A 93 2.32 16.27 -4.36
C LYS A 93 1.82 16.28 -2.92
N GLU A 94 2.49 17.08 -2.11
CA GLU A 94 2.12 17.36 -0.74
C GLU A 94 0.86 18.22 -0.78
N ASP A 95 -0.28 17.56 -0.99
CA ASP A 95 -1.59 18.16 -0.78
C ASP A 95 -1.73 18.34 0.73
N ARG A 96 -1.26 19.51 1.19
CA ARG A 96 -1.40 20.01 2.56
C ARG A 96 -2.89 20.09 2.89
N ASN A 97 -3.47 18.99 3.36
CA ASN A 97 -4.76 19.02 4.03
C ASN A 97 -4.55 18.71 5.51
N SER A 98 -4.33 19.78 6.25
CA SER A 98 -4.35 19.81 7.70
C SER A 98 -5.66 19.22 8.23
N GLY A 99 -5.57 18.27 9.16
CA GLY A 99 -6.44 18.35 10.33
C GLY A 99 -7.41 17.22 10.62
N GLU A 100 -7.14 15.97 10.25
CA GLU A 100 -7.85 14.86 10.90
C GLU A 100 -6.90 13.67 11.19
N ILE A 101 -6.45 13.59 12.44
CA ILE A 101 -5.86 12.38 13.01
C ILE A 101 -7.04 11.44 13.28
N PHE A 102 -7.17 10.37 12.51
CA PHE A 102 -8.13 9.32 12.84
C PHE A 102 -7.40 8.24 13.64
N GLU A 103 -7.81 8.08 14.90
CA GLU A 103 -7.38 6.94 15.71
C GLU A 103 -7.88 5.63 15.09
N ILE A 104 -6.99 4.64 15.08
CA ILE A 104 -7.30 3.20 14.92
C ILE A 104 -7.75 2.63 16.27
#